data_AF-A0A7X7DFW9-F1
#
_entry.id   AF-A0A7X7DFW9-F1
#
_cell.length_a   1.000
_cell.length_b   1.000
_cell.length_c   1.000
_cell.angle_alpha   90.00
_cell.angle_beta   90.00
_cell.angle_gamma   90.00
#
_symmetry.space_group_name_H-M   'P 1'
#
loop_
_entity.id
_entity.type
_entity.pdbx_description
1 polymer ?
#
loop_
_entity_poly.entity_id
_entity_poly.type
_entity_poly.pdbx_seq_one_letter_code
_entity_poly.pdbx_strand_id
1 'polypeptide(L)'
;MTNRVGSLLFALAMIGTTAHAGNFSKSPVGSPGGWAGTIAGTVLDGKIYTVESGGSLYATDPADGSWSQIGSADFANTAFLFAAENALASIEQDGTLYLINPADGSWQRPGPAGGWANTAAGAMLNGTLYTIESSGSLYASDPAAGTWRKVGEADFAATAFLFAAGGQLVAIEKSGNFYLINPDDGSWERTGDFAAWAGTAAGATLGGVLYTAETDGALVATDVASGTRVPVGSGFDGVRFLFLANNLLCGIDAAGNFFHAAGTGQAVAEATPPAAAESPAAIPAPSTQEDEAQNDPARAGALTFQLMGQWAGDTAPLEQDPEFMKQKEAAPEMVQQVVDLMKGMKMSVTLDGITMEVMGEKAGPFAYHVVAGHDDTLVIEMDGGPKQGVRSRIVFSDPKHLQVIEVTPEGKAMFFQKP
;
A
#
# COMPACT_ATOMS: atom_id res chain seq x y z
N MET A 1 38.79 -29.98 -2.89
CA MET A 1 37.87 -29.70 -1.77
C MET A 1 37.32 -28.31 -1.99
N THR A 2 36.01 -28.25 -2.16
CA THR A 2 35.18 -27.18 -2.71
C THR A 2 34.87 -26.11 -1.66
N ASN A 3 35.15 -24.84 -1.98
CA ASN A 3 34.58 -23.69 -1.28
C ASN A 3 33.27 -23.30 -1.96
N ARG A 4 32.14 -23.48 -1.26
CA ARG A 4 30.84 -22.92 -1.64
C ARG A 4 30.66 -21.60 -0.91
N VAL A 5 30.60 -20.51 -1.67
CA VAL A 5 30.12 -19.20 -1.21
C VAL A 5 28.60 -19.27 -1.25
N GLY A 6 27.95 -19.15 -0.09
CA GLY A 6 26.50 -19.16 0.05
C GLY A 6 25.92 -17.79 -0.29
N SER A 7 25.15 -17.71 -1.37
CA SER A 7 24.31 -16.57 -1.71
C SER A 7 23.09 -16.59 -0.79
N LEU A 8 22.90 -15.55 0.04
CA LEU A 8 21.70 -15.41 0.87
C LEU A 8 20.66 -14.62 0.09
N LEU A 9 19.68 -15.35 -0.45
CA LEU A 9 18.48 -14.83 -1.10
C LEU A 9 17.56 -14.27 0.00
N PHE A 10 17.27 -12.96 -0.01
CA PHE A 10 16.24 -12.38 0.87
C PHE A 10 14.87 -12.54 0.20
N ALA A 11 14.05 -13.42 0.77
CA ALA A 11 12.63 -13.54 0.44
C ALA A 11 11.84 -12.45 1.17
N LEU A 12 11.02 -11.68 0.45
CA LEU A 12 9.98 -10.87 1.08
C LEU A 12 8.97 -11.82 1.72
N ALA A 13 8.94 -11.87 3.05
CA ALA A 13 7.95 -12.64 3.78
C ALA A 13 6.58 -11.98 3.61
N MET A 14 5.73 -12.60 2.79
CA MET A 14 4.32 -12.24 2.66
C MET A 14 3.55 -12.77 3.88
N ILE A 15 3.12 -11.87 4.76
CA ILE A 15 1.98 -12.10 5.65
C ILE A 15 1.11 -10.84 5.60
N GLY A 16 -0.09 -10.96 5.05
CA GLY A 16 -1.25 -10.06 5.22
C GLY A 16 -1.05 -8.57 4.92
N THR A 17 -1.65 -8.11 3.82
CA THR A 17 -1.89 -6.73 3.38
C THR A 17 -1.86 -5.63 4.47
N THR A 18 -0.68 -5.15 4.82
CA THR A 18 -0.44 -3.80 5.37
C THR A 18 0.94 -3.37 4.88
N ALA A 19 0.99 -2.33 4.03
CA ALA A 19 2.23 -1.65 3.71
C ALA A 19 2.84 -1.18 5.03
N HIS A 20 3.94 -1.80 5.45
CA HIS A 20 4.69 -1.35 6.61
C HIS A 20 5.11 0.10 6.33
N ALA A 21 5.11 0.95 7.36
CA ALA A 21 6.00 2.10 7.37
C ALA A 21 7.45 1.56 7.44
N GLY A 22 7.91 0.96 6.34
CA GLY A 22 9.32 0.72 6.15
C GLY A 22 9.98 2.08 6.19
N ASN A 23 11.13 2.21 6.84
CA ASN A 23 12.02 3.32 6.55
C ASN A 23 12.82 2.90 5.32
N PHE A 24 12.21 3.03 4.14
CA PHE A 24 12.90 2.72 2.91
C PHE A 24 14.02 3.75 2.69
N SER A 25 15.17 3.23 2.29
CA SER A 25 16.32 4.01 1.86
C SER A 25 16.86 3.42 0.55
N LYS A 26 17.51 4.25 -0.26
CA LYS A 26 18.18 3.80 -1.47
C LYS A 26 19.47 3.05 -1.10
N SER A 27 19.55 1.79 -1.51
CA SER A 27 20.80 1.03 -1.53
C SER A 27 21.27 0.92 -2.99
N PRO A 28 22.40 1.53 -3.39
CA PRO A 28 22.92 1.42 -4.75
C PRO A 28 23.23 -0.02 -5.16
N VAL A 29 22.98 -0.36 -6.42
CA VAL A 29 23.20 -1.69 -6.98
C VAL A 29 23.85 -1.58 -8.36
N GLY A 30 24.83 -2.44 -8.63
CA GLY A 30 25.56 -2.42 -9.89
C GLY A 30 26.50 -1.21 -10.03
N SER A 31 26.81 -0.86 -11.27
CA SER A 31 27.75 0.23 -11.58
C SER A 31 27.04 1.59 -11.57
N PRO A 32 27.61 2.63 -10.92
CA PRO A 32 27.08 3.97 -10.97
C PRO A 32 26.88 4.46 -12.42
N GLY A 33 25.72 5.07 -12.70
CA GLY A 33 25.37 5.58 -14.02
C GLY A 33 25.10 4.53 -15.11
N GLY A 34 25.04 3.24 -14.76
CA GLY A 34 24.86 2.15 -15.72
C GLY A 34 23.56 2.22 -16.55
N TRP A 35 22.57 2.96 -16.08
CA TRP A 35 21.24 3.12 -16.70
C TRP A 35 20.94 4.58 -17.09
N ALA A 36 21.98 5.38 -17.32
CA ALA A 36 21.80 6.80 -17.65
C ALA A 36 21.05 7.03 -18.97
N GLY A 37 21.05 6.02 -19.86
CA GLY A 37 20.36 6.06 -21.14
C GLY A 37 18.89 5.65 -21.09
N THR A 38 18.35 5.20 -19.94
CA THR A 38 17.01 4.60 -19.91
C THR A 38 15.94 5.61 -20.30
N ILE A 39 15.14 5.25 -21.31
CA ILE A 39 14.01 6.04 -21.82
C ILE A 39 12.66 5.40 -21.50
N ALA A 40 12.60 4.08 -21.38
CA ALA A 40 11.40 3.35 -20.98
C ALA A 40 11.78 2.08 -20.22
N GLY A 41 10.89 1.60 -19.36
CA GLY A 41 11.12 0.32 -18.68
C GLY A 41 9.84 -0.28 -18.11
N THR A 42 9.87 -1.60 -17.91
CA THR A 42 8.77 -2.36 -17.34
C THR A 42 9.27 -3.62 -16.63
N VAL A 43 8.39 -4.32 -15.93
CA VAL A 43 8.70 -5.58 -15.25
C VAL A 43 7.91 -6.71 -15.87
N LEU A 44 8.60 -7.76 -16.34
CA LEU A 44 8.00 -8.98 -16.85
C LEU A 44 8.74 -10.19 -16.26
N ASP A 45 8.01 -11.18 -15.76
CA ASP A 45 8.55 -12.42 -15.18
C ASP A 45 9.69 -12.20 -14.17
N GLY A 46 9.53 -11.17 -13.33
CA GLY A 46 10.50 -10.85 -12.28
C GLY A 46 11.81 -10.23 -12.76
N LYS A 47 11.92 -9.87 -14.04
CA LYS A 47 13.04 -9.12 -14.61
C LYS A 47 12.61 -7.69 -14.94
N ILE A 48 13.56 -6.77 -14.87
CA ILE A 48 13.35 -5.40 -15.34
C ILE A 48 13.84 -5.34 -16.78
N TYR A 49 12.96 -4.89 -17.67
CA TYR A 49 13.31 -4.63 -19.06
C TYR A 49 13.43 -3.12 -19.25
N THR A 50 14.57 -2.65 -19.74
CA THR A 50 14.80 -1.23 -20.06
C THR A 50 15.18 -1.05 -21.51
N VAL A 51 14.62 -0.01 -22.11
CA VAL A 51 15.07 0.51 -23.41
C VAL A 51 15.94 1.72 -23.15
N GLU A 52 17.14 1.70 -23.73
CA GLU A 52 18.08 2.81 -23.67
C GLU A 52 17.95 3.71 -24.90
N SER A 53 18.35 4.98 -24.79
CA SER A 53 18.26 5.98 -25.86
C SER A 53 19.01 5.62 -27.15
N GLY A 54 19.99 4.72 -27.07
CA GLY A 54 20.67 4.12 -28.24
C GLY A 54 19.89 2.98 -28.91
N GLY A 55 18.68 2.66 -28.42
CA GLY A 55 17.80 1.61 -28.93
C GLY A 55 18.09 0.21 -28.44
N SER A 56 19.02 0.04 -27.51
CA SER A 56 19.29 -1.27 -26.90
C SER A 56 18.20 -1.63 -25.88
N LEU A 57 17.69 -2.85 -25.96
CA LEU A 57 16.82 -3.46 -24.94
C LEU A 57 17.68 -4.31 -24.01
N TYR A 58 17.56 -4.12 -22.70
CA TYR A 58 18.24 -4.91 -21.69
C TYR A 58 17.24 -5.65 -20.81
N ALA A 59 17.59 -6.87 -20.41
CA ALA A 59 16.99 -7.56 -19.29
C ALA A 59 17.94 -7.46 -18.09
N THR A 60 17.46 -6.91 -16.99
CA THR A 60 18.20 -6.71 -15.73
C THR A 60 17.64 -7.63 -14.66
N ASP A 61 18.50 -8.36 -13.96
CA ASP A 61 18.15 -9.04 -12.73
C ASP A 61 18.01 -7.99 -11.61
N PRO A 62 16.81 -7.82 -11.04
CA PRO A 62 16.60 -6.80 -10.04
C PRO A 62 17.41 -7.06 -8.76
N ALA A 63 17.84 -8.29 -8.47
CA ALA A 63 18.50 -8.61 -7.20
C ALA A 63 19.95 -8.15 -7.11
N ASP A 64 20.68 -8.12 -8.23
CA ASP A 64 22.09 -7.73 -8.24
C ASP A 64 22.44 -6.69 -9.31
N GLY A 65 21.47 -6.29 -10.15
CA GLY A 65 21.65 -5.32 -11.21
C GLY A 65 22.49 -5.85 -12.37
N SER A 66 22.73 -7.16 -12.45
CA SER A 66 23.33 -7.77 -13.63
C SER A 66 22.37 -7.68 -14.81
N TRP A 67 22.89 -7.38 -16.00
CA TRP A 67 22.06 -7.18 -17.19
C TRP A 67 22.68 -7.80 -18.43
N SER A 68 21.82 -8.12 -19.39
CA SER A 68 22.19 -8.61 -20.71
C SER A 68 21.35 -7.93 -21.77
N GLN A 69 21.98 -7.54 -22.88
CA GLN A 69 21.27 -7.04 -24.04
C GLN A 69 20.42 -8.15 -24.67
N ILE A 70 19.22 -7.79 -25.09
CA ILE A 70 18.26 -8.65 -25.76
C ILE A 70 18.14 -8.16 -27.21
N GLY A 71 18.46 -9.02 -28.17
CA GLY A 71 18.38 -8.72 -29.60
C GLY A 71 19.30 -7.59 -30.06
N SER A 72 18.88 -6.91 -31.13
CA SER A 72 19.58 -5.76 -31.75
C SER A 72 19.14 -4.43 -31.14
N ALA A 73 19.90 -3.36 -31.41
CA ALA A 73 19.57 -2.01 -30.97
C ALA A 73 18.53 -1.33 -31.88
N ASP A 74 17.28 -1.82 -31.83
CA ASP A 74 16.20 -1.40 -32.74
C ASP A 74 15.16 -0.46 -32.09
N PHE A 75 15.25 -0.23 -30.77
CA PHE A 75 14.15 0.31 -29.95
C PHE A 75 14.29 1.80 -29.61
N ALA A 76 15.10 2.56 -30.36
CA ALA A 76 15.44 3.95 -29.99
C ALA A 76 14.23 4.90 -30.00
N ASN A 77 13.16 4.53 -30.69
CA ASN A 77 11.94 5.32 -30.82
C ASN A 77 10.88 4.97 -29.76
N THR A 78 11.16 4.11 -28.78
CA THR A 78 10.17 3.69 -27.80
C THR A 78 9.75 4.88 -26.92
N ALA A 79 8.45 5.18 -26.88
CA ALA A 79 7.86 6.17 -26.00
C ALA A 79 7.31 5.53 -24.72
N PHE A 80 6.69 4.35 -24.84
CA PHE A 80 6.16 3.59 -23.72
C PHE A 80 6.53 2.12 -23.85
N LEU A 81 6.77 1.45 -22.71
CA LEU A 81 7.03 0.02 -22.63
C LEU A 81 6.14 -0.59 -21.54
N PHE A 82 5.43 -1.66 -21.89
CA PHE A 82 4.52 -2.36 -20.98
C PHE A 82 4.83 -3.86 -20.98
N ALA A 83 4.59 -4.51 -19.85
CA ALA A 83 4.57 -5.97 -19.78
C ALA A 83 3.21 -6.47 -20.24
N ALA A 84 3.18 -7.18 -21.36
CA ALA A 84 2.04 -8.00 -21.79
C ALA A 84 2.30 -9.46 -21.37
N GLU A 85 1.27 -10.31 -21.41
CA GLU A 85 1.30 -11.66 -20.81
C GLU A 85 2.58 -12.46 -21.06
N ASN A 86 3.04 -12.54 -22.32
CA ASN A 86 4.26 -13.27 -22.69
C ASN A 86 5.21 -12.44 -23.60
N ALA A 87 5.03 -11.12 -23.60
CA ALA A 87 5.74 -10.22 -24.49
C ALA A 87 5.92 -8.84 -23.84
N LEU A 88 6.86 -8.05 -24.34
CA LEU A 88 6.86 -6.62 -24.07
C LEU A 88 6.04 -5.94 -25.16
N ALA A 89 5.20 -4.98 -24.77
CA ALA A 89 4.47 -4.13 -25.71
C ALA A 89 5.12 -2.74 -25.71
N SER A 90 5.69 -2.32 -26.85
CA SER A 90 6.19 -0.95 -27.01
C SER A 90 5.24 -0.12 -27.84
N ILE A 91 5.01 1.12 -27.43
CA ILE A 91 4.44 2.15 -28.30
C ILE A 91 5.59 3.08 -28.66
N GLU A 92 5.90 3.15 -29.95
CA GLU A 92 6.94 4.05 -30.46
C GLU A 92 6.41 5.49 -30.54
N GLN A 93 7.32 6.46 -30.67
CA GLN A 93 7.00 7.90 -30.73
C GLN A 93 6.02 8.27 -31.86
N ASP A 94 5.96 7.47 -32.93
CA ASP A 94 5.00 7.67 -34.02
C ASP A 94 3.62 7.06 -33.75
N GLY A 95 3.46 6.37 -32.61
CA GLY A 95 2.24 5.67 -32.22
C GLY A 95 2.15 4.22 -32.68
N THR A 96 3.20 3.65 -33.26
CA THR A 96 3.17 2.26 -33.70
C THR A 96 3.35 1.33 -32.50
N LEU A 97 2.42 0.39 -32.32
CA LEU A 97 2.52 -0.68 -31.33
C LEU A 97 3.35 -1.85 -31.88
N TYR A 98 4.31 -2.33 -31.08
CA TYR A 98 5.03 -3.57 -31.33
C TYR A 98 4.89 -4.53 -30.15
N LEU A 99 4.87 -5.82 -30.46
CA LEU A 99 5.10 -6.89 -29.49
C LEU A 99 6.51 -7.42 -29.69
N ILE A 100 7.29 -7.42 -28.61
CA ILE A 100 8.69 -7.80 -28.56
C ILE A 100 8.81 -9.07 -27.72
N ASN A 101 9.47 -10.09 -28.26
CA ASN A 101 9.79 -11.30 -27.56
C ASN A 101 10.92 -11.02 -26.54
N PRO A 102 10.68 -11.17 -25.23
CA PRO A 102 11.67 -10.86 -24.21
C PRO A 102 12.86 -11.81 -24.18
N ALA A 103 12.78 -12.95 -24.87
CA ALA A 103 13.86 -13.94 -24.91
C ALA A 103 14.97 -13.59 -25.92
N ASP A 104 14.61 -13.00 -27.06
CA ASP A 104 15.55 -12.77 -28.18
C ASP A 104 15.44 -11.38 -28.82
N GLY A 105 14.45 -10.56 -28.45
CA GLY A 105 14.23 -9.22 -28.98
C GLY A 105 13.58 -9.20 -30.36
N SER A 106 13.19 -10.35 -30.91
CA SER A 106 12.38 -10.37 -32.13
C SER A 106 11.05 -9.67 -31.90
N TRP A 107 10.55 -8.96 -32.91
CA TRP A 107 9.35 -8.15 -32.76
C TRP A 107 8.40 -8.28 -33.95
N GLN A 108 7.13 -7.97 -33.69
CA GLN A 108 6.08 -7.93 -34.70
C GLN A 108 5.17 -6.72 -34.47
N ARG A 109 4.55 -6.24 -35.56
CA ARG A 109 3.57 -5.15 -35.52
C ARG A 109 2.16 -5.73 -35.65
N PRO A 110 1.40 -5.87 -34.55
CA PRO A 110 0.06 -6.48 -34.56
C PRO A 110 -1.00 -5.55 -35.16
N GLY A 111 -0.81 -4.22 -35.08
CA GLY A 111 -1.76 -3.21 -35.56
C GLY A 111 -1.26 -2.34 -36.72
N PRO A 112 -2.04 -1.31 -37.11
CA PRO A 112 -1.60 -0.33 -38.07
C PRO A 112 -0.47 0.55 -37.52
N ALA A 113 0.38 1.06 -38.43
CA ALA A 113 1.36 2.07 -38.08
C ALA A 113 0.67 3.34 -37.57
N GLY A 114 1.19 3.93 -36.48
CA GLY A 114 0.63 5.12 -35.85
C GLY A 114 -0.76 4.96 -35.21
N GLY A 115 -1.23 3.72 -35.00
CA GLY A 115 -2.55 3.46 -34.41
C GLY A 115 -2.76 4.04 -33.00
N TRP A 116 -1.66 4.28 -32.27
CA TRP A 116 -1.64 4.80 -30.89
C TRP A 116 -0.92 6.16 -30.78
N ALA A 117 -0.86 6.94 -31.86
CA ALA A 117 -0.07 8.18 -31.96
C ALA A 117 -0.42 9.26 -30.93
N ASN A 118 -1.64 9.22 -30.38
CA ASN A 118 -2.09 10.19 -29.40
C ASN A 118 -1.89 9.72 -27.94
N THR A 119 -1.26 8.57 -27.69
CA THR A 119 -1.09 8.04 -26.33
C THR A 119 -0.29 9.03 -25.46
N ALA A 120 -0.90 9.45 -24.35
CA ALA A 120 -0.32 10.33 -23.35
C ALA A 120 0.09 9.57 -22.08
N ALA A 121 -0.68 8.54 -21.72
CA ALA A 121 -0.38 7.64 -20.61
C ALA A 121 -0.96 6.25 -20.90
N GLY A 122 -0.41 5.21 -20.28
CA GLY A 122 -0.90 3.85 -20.45
C GLY A 122 -0.59 2.94 -19.27
N ALA A 123 -1.37 1.87 -19.15
CA ALA A 123 -1.16 0.80 -18.17
C ALA A 123 -1.65 -0.54 -18.72
N MET A 124 -1.04 -1.63 -18.28
CA MET A 124 -1.52 -2.99 -18.57
C MET A 124 -2.34 -3.50 -17.40
N LEU A 125 -3.55 -3.99 -17.66
CA LEU A 125 -4.39 -4.66 -16.66
C LEU A 125 -4.97 -5.94 -17.26
N ASN A 126 -4.67 -7.09 -16.65
CA ASN A 126 -5.18 -8.41 -17.05
C ASN A 126 -5.05 -8.69 -18.56
N GLY A 127 -3.89 -8.38 -19.14
CA GLY A 127 -3.59 -8.59 -20.57
C GLY A 127 -4.20 -7.54 -21.52
N THR A 128 -4.96 -6.58 -21.01
CA THR A 128 -5.51 -5.46 -21.79
C THR A 128 -4.65 -4.22 -21.59
N LEU A 129 -4.25 -3.60 -22.70
CA LEU A 129 -3.53 -2.33 -22.68
C LEU A 129 -4.53 -1.18 -22.67
N TYR A 130 -4.54 -0.42 -21.58
CA TYR A 130 -5.32 0.79 -21.46
C TYR A 130 -4.47 2.00 -21.79
N THR A 131 -4.96 2.86 -22.67
CA THR A 131 -4.28 4.11 -23.05
C THR A 131 -5.21 5.29 -22.91
N ILE A 132 -4.70 6.37 -22.32
CA ILE A 132 -5.33 7.68 -22.36
C ILE A 132 -4.68 8.45 -23.49
N GLU A 133 -5.50 8.90 -24.43
CA GLU A 133 -5.05 9.79 -25.49
C GLU A 133 -4.92 11.23 -25.00
N SER A 134 -4.16 12.05 -25.72
CA SER A 134 -3.97 13.48 -25.45
C SER A 134 -5.29 14.28 -25.45
N SER A 135 -6.33 13.77 -26.12
CA SER A 135 -7.70 14.30 -26.07
C SER A 135 -8.42 14.02 -24.75
N GLY A 136 -7.89 13.13 -23.93
CA GLY A 136 -8.51 12.64 -22.70
C GLY A 136 -9.39 11.42 -22.87
N SER A 137 -9.53 10.84 -24.07
CA SER A 137 -10.30 9.61 -24.26
C SER A 137 -9.53 8.39 -23.76
N LEU A 138 -10.23 7.45 -23.10
CA LEU A 138 -9.67 6.19 -22.63
C LEU A 138 -10.01 5.05 -23.59
N TYR A 139 -9.01 4.29 -23.99
CA TYR A 139 -9.14 3.12 -24.85
C TYR A 139 -8.66 1.85 -24.16
N ALA A 140 -9.33 0.75 -24.48
CA ALA A 140 -8.90 -0.60 -24.15
C ALA A 140 -8.42 -1.28 -25.44
N SER A 141 -7.18 -1.77 -25.45
CA SER A 141 -6.54 -2.42 -26.59
C SER A 141 -6.21 -3.87 -26.27
N ASP A 142 -6.40 -4.74 -27.26
CA ASP A 142 -5.77 -6.06 -27.30
C ASP A 142 -4.42 -5.89 -28.05
N PRO A 143 -3.28 -5.98 -27.34
CA PRO A 143 -1.99 -5.79 -27.98
C PRO A 143 -1.66 -6.88 -28.99
N ALA A 144 -2.11 -8.13 -28.78
CA ALA A 144 -1.82 -9.24 -29.68
C ALA A 144 -2.62 -9.16 -30.98
N ALA A 145 -3.88 -8.72 -30.89
CA ALA A 145 -4.71 -8.50 -32.06
C ALA A 145 -4.45 -7.14 -32.75
N GLY A 146 -3.83 -6.20 -32.05
CA GLY A 146 -3.62 -4.83 -32.56
C GLY A 146 -4.93 -4.07 -32.76
N THR A 147 -5.95 -4.40 -31.95
CA THR A 147 -7.29 -3.79 -32.01
C THR A 147 -7.58 -3.01 -30.74
N TRP A 148 -8.48 -2.04 -30.83
CA TRP A 148 -8.87 -1.22 -29.68
C TRP A 148 -10.33 -0.82 -29.76
N ARG A 149 -10.88 -0.46 -28.60
CA ARG A 149 -12.20 0.16 -28.46
C ARG A 149 -12.09 1.31 -27.47
N LYS A 150 -12.87 2.37 -27.71
CA LYS A 150 -13.03 3.44 -26.73
C LYS A 150 -13.87 2.91 -25.57
N VAL A 151 -13.46 3.20 -24.34
CA VAL A 151 -14.16 2.78 -23.12
C VAL A 151 -14.52 3.94 -22.22
N GLY A 152 -13.78 5.06 -22.27
CA GLY A 152 -14.11 6.28 -21.53
C GLY A 152 -14.11 7.52 -22.42
N GLU A 153 -14.92 8.50 -22.06
CA GLU A 153 -15.02 9.79 -22.75
C GLU A 153 -13.82 10.72 -22.45
N ALA A 154 -13.83 11.93 -23.01
CA ALA A 154 -12.71 12.87 -23.00
C ALA A 154 -12.45 13.57 -21.64
N ASP A 155 -12.51 12.82 -20.54
CA ASP A 155 -12.38 13.34 -19.18
C ASP A 155 -10.92 13.31 -18.67
N PHE A 156 -10.03 12.56 -19.32
CA PHE A 156 -8.72 12.21 -18.76
C PHE A 156 -7.54 13.03 -19.30
N ALA A 157 -7.78 14.14 -19.99
CA ALA A 157 -6.74 14.91 -20.70
C ALA A 157 -5.65 15.49 -19.75
N ALA A 158 -5.98 15.64 -18.47
CA ALA A 158 -5.06 16.13 -17.45
C ALA A 158 -4.18 15.03 -16.83
N THR A 159 -4.34 13.76 -17.22
CA THR A 159 -3.58 12.65 -16.67
C THR A 159 -2.08 12.81 -16.93
N ALA A 160 -1.28 12.69 -15.87
CA ALA A 160 0.17 12.63 -15.91
C ALA A 160 0.66 11.17 -15.85
N PHE A 161 0.03 10.35 -15.01
CA PHE A 161 0.37 8.94 -14.85
C PHE A 161 -0.88 8.07 -14.85
N LEU A 162 -0.79 6.90 -15.47
CA LEU A 162 -1.80 5.86 -15.43
C LEU A 162 -1.15 4.57 -14.92
N PHE A 163 -1.77 3.93 -13.93
CA PHE A 163 -1.33 2.66 -13.37
C PHE A 163 -2.48 1.66 -13.35
N ALA A 164 -2.12 0.38 -13.20
CA ALA A 164 -3.05 -0.70 -12.89
C ALA A 164 -2.76 -1.20 -11.47
N ALA A 165 -3.75 -1.13 -10.58
CA ALA A 165 -3.65 -1.59 -9.20
C ALA A 165 -5.03 -1.98 -8.67
N GLY A 166 -5.08 -3.01 -7.82
CA GLY A 166 -6.32 -3.47 -7.18
C GLY A 166 -7.40 -3.95 -8.15
N GLY A 167 -7.05 -4.29 -9.40
CA GLY A 167 -8.02 -4.61 -10.45
C GLY A 167 -8.68 -3.40 -11.11
N GLN A 168 -8.23 -2.18 -10.80
CA GLN A 168 -8.71 -0.93 -11.39
C GLN A 168 -7.58 -0.20 -12.12
N LEU A 169 -7.97 0.82 -12.88
CA LEU A 169 -7.04 1.82 -13.40
C LEU A 169 -6.96 2.98 -12.42
N VAL A 170 -5.78 3.56 -12.30
CA VAL A 170 -5.47 4.62 -11.34
C VAL A 170 -4.82 5.76 -12.10
N ALA A 171 -5.48 6.91 -12.14
CA ALA A 171 -4.96 8.10 -12.79
C ALA A 171 -4.51 9.13 -11.75
N ILE A 172 -3.30 9.67 -11.96
CA ILE A 172 -2.82 10.87 -11.29
C ILE A 172 -2.82 11.99 -12.32
N GLU A 173 -3.61 13.04 -12.07
CA GLU A 173 -3.60 14.25 -12.88
C GLU A 173 -2.35 15.10 -12.60
N LYS A 174 -2.00 15.97 -13.55
CA LYS A 174 -0.93 16.97 -13.39
C LYS A 174 -1.14 17.91 -12.20
N SER A 175 -2.38 18.08 -11.75
CA SER A 175 -2.75 18.84 -10.54
C SER A 175 -2.47 18.09 -9.24
N GLY A 176 -2.17 16.79 -9.30
CA GLY A 176 -2.03 15.90 -8.16
C GLY A 176 -3.34 15.28 -7.68
N ASN A 177 -4.44 15.44 -8.40
CA ASN A 177 -5.68 14.73 -8.09
C ASN A 177 -5.56 13.25 -8.50
N PHE A 178 -6.21 12.39 -7.72
CA PHE A 178 -6.10 10.95 -7.85
C PHE A 178 -7.48 10.32 -8.08
N TYR A 179 -7.57 9.45 -9.06
CA TYR A 179 -8.82 8.87 -9.51
C TYR A 179 -8.70 7.36 -9.67
N LEU A 180 -9.75 6.66 -9.25
CA LEU A 180 -10.01 5.29 -9.64
C LEU A 180 -10.89 5.32 -10.88
N ILE A 181 -10.49 4.56 -11.89
CA ILE A 181 -11.21 4.44 -13.16
C ILE A 181 -11.60 2.99 -13.34
N ASN A 182 -12.89 2.77 -13.60
CA ASN A 182 -13.42 1.47 -13.95
C ASN A 182 -12.94 1.08 -15.36
N PRO A 183 -12.19 -0.02 -15.51
CA PRO A 183 -11.65 -0.46 -16.80
C PRO A 183 -12.72 -0.92 -17.81
N ASP A 184 -13.94 -1.22 -17.37
CA ASP A 184 -14.99 -1.74 -18.23
C ASP A 184 -15.68 -0.64 -19.06
N ASP A 185 -15.96 0.49 -18.41
CA ASP A 185 -16.80 1.58 -18.93
C ASP A 185 -16.21 2.99 -18.74
N GLY A 186 -14.99 3.11 -18.21
CA GLY A 186 -14.31 4.38 -18.01
C GLY A 186 -14.99 5.31 -16.99
N SER A 187 -15.98 4.83 -16.23
CA SER A 187 -16.51 5.60 -15.09
C SER A 187 -15.43 5.82 -14.05
N TRP A 188 -15.45 6.96 -13.37
CA TRP A 188 -14.36 7.35 -12.48
C TRP A 188 -14.87 8.01 -11.21
N GLU A 189 -14.08 7.90 -10.15
CA GLU A 189 -14.27 8.63 -8.90
C GLU A 189 -12.93 9.18 -8.40
N ARG A 190 -12.97 10.36 -7.80
CA ARG A 190 -11.80 10.94 -7.13
C ARG A 190 -11.69 10.30 -5.74
N THR A 191 -10.51 9.81 -5.38
CA THR A 191 -10.23 9.27 -4.05
C THR A 191 -9.01 9.95 -3.42
N GLY A 192 -8.96 9.92 -2.09
CA GLY A 192 -7.96 10.63 -1.29
C GLY A 192 -8.01 12.16 -1.34
N ASP A 193 -6.96 12.77 -0.80
CA ASP A 193 -6.88 14.21 -0.60
C ASP A 193 -6.62 14.98 -1.91
N PHE A 194 -7.25 16.15 -2.01
CA PHE A 194 -7.10 17.02 -3.18
C PHE A 194 -5.63 17.41 -3.43
N ALA A 195 -5.18 17.28 -4.67
CA ALA A 195 -3.83 17.64 -5.12
C ALA A 195 -2.67 16.93 -4.37
N ALA A 196 -2.92 15.86 -3.61
CA ALA A 196 -1.90 15.27 -2.76
C ALA A 196 -0.74 14.62 -3.55
N TRP A 197 -0.95 14.22 -4.81
CA TRP A 197 0.05 13.60 -5.69
C TRP A 197 0.70 14.59 -6.65
N ALA A 198 0.61 15.90 -6.40
CA ALA A 198 1.17 16.92 -7.30
C ALA A 198 2.69 16.80 -7.45
N GLY A 199 3.35 16.18 -6.47
CA GLY A 199 4.78 15.94 -6.45
C GLY A 199 5.22 14.65 -7.14
N THR A 200 4.33 13.82 -7.69
CA THR A 200 4.71 12.47 -8.13
C THR A 200 5.63 12.51 -9.34
N ALA A 201 6.79 11.85 -9.23
CA ALA A 201 7.80 11.76 -10.28
C ALA A 201 7.82 10.39 -10.98
N ALA A 202 7.62 9.34 -10.21
CA ALA A 202 7.57 7.95 -10.69
C ALA A 202 6.71 7.10 -9.77
N GLY A 203 6.21 5.97 -10.26
CA GLY A 203 5.43 5.04 -9.45
C GLY A 203 5.52 3.58 -9.89
N ALA A 204 5.22 2.68 -8.98
CA ALA A 204 5.11 1.23 -9.21
C ALA A 204 4.03 0.62 -8.31
N THR A 205 3.37 -0.44 -8.78
CA THR A 205 2.22 -1.04 -8.08
C THR A 205 2.53 -2.45 -7.58
N LEU A 206 1.93 -2.80 -6.43
CA LEU A 206 1.89 -4.16 -5.89
C LEU A 206 0.48 -4.44 -5.38
N GLY A 207 -0.29 -5.23 -6.13
CA GLY A 207 -1.69 -5.50 -5.77
C GLY A 207 -2.48 -4.19 -5.66
N GLY A 208 -3.05 -3.91 -4.48
CA GLY A 208 -3.79 -2.67 -4.16
C GLY A 208 -2.94 -1.56 -3.55
N VAL A 209 -1.62 -1.55 -3.76
CA VAL A 209 -0.73 -0.49 -3.25
C VAL A 209 0.01 0.16 -4.40
N LEU A 210 0.01 1.50 -4.45
CA LEU A 210 0.85 2.30 -5.33
C LEU A 210 1.98 2.94 -4.52
N TYR A 211 3.22 2.67 -4.90
CA TYR A 211 4.40 3.38 -4.39
C TYR A 211 4.74 4.53 -5.32
N THR A 212 4.86 5.74 -4.80
CA THR A 212 5.28 6.93 -5.55
C THR A 212 6.57 7.52 -4.99
N ALA A 213 7.53 7.81 -5.86
CA ALA A 213 8.62 8.71 -5.53
C ALA A 213 8.16 10.14 -5.83
N GLU A 214 8.23 10.99 -4.82
CA GLU A 214 7.82 12.38 -4.88
C GLU A 214 9.05 13.28 -5.14
N THR A 215 8.81 14.44 -5.75
CA THR A 215 9.85 15.42 -6.12
C THR A 215 10.53 16.08 -4.92
N ASP A 216 9.89 16.08 -3.74
CA ASP A 216 10.49 16.49 -2.47
C ASP A 216 11.38 15.40 -1.83
N GLY A 217 11.42 14.23 -2.47
CA GLY A 217 12.19 13.07 -2.07
C GLY A 217 11.49 12.12 -1.11
N ALA A 218 10.20 12.31 -0.83
CA ALA A 218 9.43 11.29 -0.13
C ALA A 218 9.22 10.05 -1.02
N LEU A 219 9.24 8.87 -0.40
CA LEU A 219 8.62 7.65 -0.96
C LEU A 219 7.32 7.43 -0.22
N VAL A 220 6.20 7.33 -0.95
CA VAL A 220 4.87 7.24 -0.36
C VAL A 220 4.20 5.95 -0.83
N ALA A 221 3.69 5.16 0.11
CA ALA A 221 2.78 4.06 -0.18
C ALA A 221 1.34 4.57 -0.12
N THR A 222 0.57 4.31 -1.16
CA THR A 222 -0.83 4.68 -1.28
C THR A 222 -1.68 3.43 -1.33
N ASP A 223 -2.64 3.28 -0.41
CA ASP A 223 -3.75 2.35 -0.61
C ASP A 223 -4.65 2.94 -1.70
N VAL A 224 -4.76 2.25 -2.84
CA VAL A 224 -5.48 2.79 -4.00
C VAL A 224 -6.98 2.92 -3.74
N ALA A 225 -7.57 2.01 -2.96
CA ALA A 225 -9.02 2.01 -2.74
C ALA A 225 -9.45 3.24 -1.93
N SER A 226 -8.72 3.58 -0.87
CA SER A 226 -9.04 4.74 -0.03
C SER A 226 -8.33 6.03 -0.45
N GLY A 227 -7.28 5.95 -1.27
CA GLY A 227 -6.37 7.06 -1.54
C GLY A 227 -5.53 7.47 -0.32
N THR A 228 -5.48 6.64 0.72
CA THR A 228 -4.70 6.93 1.93
C THR A 228 -3.22 6.83 1.63
N ARG A 229 -2.48 7.92 1.93
CA ARG A 229 -1.05 8.04 1.69
C ARG A 229 -0.28 7.88 3.00
N VAL A 230 0.74 7.04 2.98
CA VAL A 230 1.67 6.83 4.10
C VAL A 230 3.09 7.07 3.59
N PRO A 231 3.83 8.05 4.13
CA PRO A 231 5.25 8.17 3.87
C PRO A 231 5.97 6.92 4.40
N VAL A 232 6.74 6.28 3.52
CA VAL A 232 7.52 5.07 3.81
C VAL A 232 9.01 5.25 3.47
N GLY A 233 9.47 6.47 3.20
CA GLY A 233 10.88 6.69 2.93
C GLY A 233 11.19 8.12 2.55
N SER A 234 12.48 8.44 2.54
CA SER A 234 13.01 9.76 2.17
C SER A 234 14.30 9.62 1.37
N GLY A 235 14.71 10.67 0.64
CA GLY A 235 15.88 10.64 -0.24
C GLY A 235 15.60 10.02 -1.61
N PHE A 236 14.33 9.98 -2.01
CA PHE A 236 13.85 9.50 -3.31
C PHE A 236 13.72 10.62 -4.36
N ASP A 237 14.32 11.78 -4.11
CA ASP A 237 14.39 12.85 -5.08
C ASP A 237 15.21 12.39 -6.30
N GLY A 238 14.87 12.95 -7.47
CA GLY A 238 15.50 12.61 -8.73
C GLY A 238 15.26 11.19 -9.25
N VAL A 239 14.38 10.39 -8.62
CA VAL A 239 13.98 9.09 -9.16
C VAL A 239 13.17 9.28 -10.45
N ARG A 240 13.57 8.60 -11.52
CA ARG A 240 12.91 8.65 -12.84
C ARG A 240 12.06 7.44 -13.12
N PHE A 241 12.50 6.27 -12.64
CA PHE A 241 11.77 5.02 -12.81
C PHE A 241 11.69 4.29 -11.47
N LEU A 242 10.51 3.77 -11.17
CA LEU A 242 10.28 2.82 -10.09
C LEU A 242 9.79 1.52 -10.69
N PHE A 243 10.27 0.42 -10.13
CA PHE A 243 9.91 -0.94 -10.54
C PHE A 243 9.64 -1.78 -9.30
N LEU A 244 8.76 -2.76 -9.45
CA LEU A 244 8.52 -3.76 -8.43
C LEU A 244 8.62 -5.15 -9.07
N ALA A 245 9.79 -5.77 -8.93
CA ALA A 245 10.09 -7.08 -9.51
C ALA A 245 10.37 -8.08 -8.39
N ASN A 246 9.70 -9.23 -8.38
CA ASN A 246 9.82 -10.24 -7.31
C ASN A 246 9.58 -9.67 -5.90
N ASN A 247 8.64 -8.73 -5.79
CA ASN A 247 8.35 -7.95 -4.57
C ASN A 247 9.54 -7.10 -4.04
N LEU A 248 10.55 -6.86 -4.87
CA LEU A 248 11.63 -5.94 -4.59
C LEU A 248 11.33 -4.58 -5.23
N LEU A 249 11.10 -3.57 -4.39
CA LEU A 249 10.99 -2.19 -4.85
C LEU A 249 12.39 -1.69 -5.21
N CYS A 250 12.56 -1.23 -6.44
CA CYS A 250 13.81 -0.74 -6.97
C CYS A 250 13.56 0.40 -7.95
N GLY A 251 14.62 1.09 -8.37
CA GLY A 251 14.46 2.21 -9.29
C GLY A 251 15.75 2.68 -9.90
N ILE A 252 15.60 3.65 -10.81
CA ILE A 252 16.69 4.33 -11.51
C ILE A 252 16.54 5.82 -11.27
N ASP A 253 17.60 6.47 -10.82
CA ASP A 253 17.63 7.92 -10.62
C ASP A 253 18.03 8.69 -11.89
N ALA A 254 17.99 10.02 -11.82
CA ALA A 254 18.31 10.91 -12.92
C ALA A 254 19.76 10.79 -13.42
N ALA A 255 20.68 10.31 -12.59
CA ALA A 255 22.05 10.05 -12.97
C ALA A 255 22.25 8.64 -13.56
N GLY A 256 21.20 7.82 -13.61
CA GLY A 256 21.26 6.45 -14.11
C GLY A 256 21.79 5.45 -13.09
N ASN A 257 21.75 5.76 -11.79
CA ASN A 257 22.11 4.79 -10.76
C ASN A 257 20.91 3.90 -10.47
N PHE A 258 21.12 2.58 -10.53
CA PHE A 258 20.15 1.60 -10.07
C PHE A 258 20.25 1.40 -8.56
N PHE A 259 19.11 1.25 -7.89
CA PHE A 259 19.05 1.04 -6.45
C PHE A 259 17.92 0.10 -6.07
N HIS A 260 18.09 -0.58 -4.93
CA HIS A 260 16.98 -1.14 -4.17
C HIS A 260 16.45 -0.11 -3.20
N ALA A 261 15.12 -0.08 -3.01
CA ALA A 261 14.53 0.52 -1.84
C ALA A 261 14.52 -0.58 -0.75
N ALA A 262 15.41 -0.46 0.24
CA ALA A 262 15.48 -1.38 1.36
C ALA A 262 14.91 -0.71 2.62
N GLY A 263 14.03 -1.40 3.36
CA GLY A 263 13.64 -0.98 4.70
C GLY A 263 14.81 -1.11 5.67
N THR A 264 15.02 -0.16 6.58
CA THR A 264 16.04 -0.28 7.63
C THR A 264 15.68 -1.39 8.63
N GLY A 265 15.99 -2.63 8.27
CA GLY A 265 16.00 -3.80 9.14
C GLY A 265 17.43 -4.31 9.31
N GLN A 266 18.35 -3.45 9.76
CA GLN A 266 19.70 -3.84 10.16
C GLN A 266 20.31 -2.77 11.07
N ALA A 267 20.06 -2.89 12.38
CA ALA A 267 21.02 -2.38 13.36
C ALA A 267 22.20 -3.36 13.36
N VAL A 268 23.39 -2.83 13.13
CA VAL A 268 24.66 -3.54 13.25
C VAL A 268 24.73 -4.11 14.67
N ALA A 269 24.82 -5.44 14.78
CA ALA A 269 24.98 -6.12 16.06
C ALA A 269 26.35 -5.79 16.67
N GLU A 270 26.38 -4.83 17.59
CA GLU A 270 27.44 -4.74 18.59
C GLU A 270 27.09 -5.63 19.78
N ALA A 271 28.03 -6.52 20.12
CA ALA A 271 27.88 -7.54 21.14
C ALA A 271 27.85 -6.96 22.56
N THR A 272 26.93 -7.41 23.41
CA THR A 272 27.06 -7.36 24.89
C THR A 272 26.31 -8.56 25.53
N PRO A 273 26.80 -9.16 26.65
CA PRO A 273 26.54 -10.55 27.08
C PRO A 273 25.22 -10.81 27.85
N PRO A 274 24.91 -12.07 28.26
CA PRO A 274 23.55 -12.53 28.55
C PRO A 274 23.03 -12.18 29.95
N ALA A 275 21.69 -12.19 30.01
CA ALA A 275 20.82 -11.86 31.13
C ALA A 275 21.00 -12.71 32.39
N ALA A 276 20.68 -12.09 33.54
CA ALA A 276 20.34 -12.77 34.78
C ALA A 276 18.81 -12.80 34.95
N ALA A 277 18.31 -13.97 35.37
CA ALA A 277 16.90 -14.31 35.53
C ALA A 277 16.32 -13.83 36.86
N GLU A 278 15.04 -13.45 36.87
CA GLU A 278 14.19 -13.52 38.06
C GLU A 278 12.78 -14.06 37.72
N SER A 279 12.19 -14.71 38.74
CA SER A 279 10.99 -15.56 38.75
C SER A 279 9.71 -14.79 39.17
N PRO A 280 8.50 -15.39 39.11
CA PRO A 280 7.25 -14.68 38.86
C PRO A 280 6.49 -14.27 40.13
N ALA A 281 5.88 -13.07 40.13
CA ALA A 281 4.80 -12.75 41.05
C ALA A 281 3.89 -11.60 40.55
N ALA A 282 2.57 -11.83 40.70
CA ALA A 282 1.43 -10.90 40.71
C ALA A 282 1.03 -10.22 39.40
N ILE A 283 -0.20 -10.47 38.94
CA ILE A 283 -0.88 -9.72 37.88
C ILE A 283 -1.20 -8.31 38.43
N PRO A 284 -0.56 -7.24 37.94
CA PRO A 284 -0.85 -5.89 38.39
C PRO A 284 -2.16 -5.39 37.76
N ALA A 285 -2.82 -4.41 38.39
CA ALA A 285 -3.87 -3.62 37.75
C ALA A 285 -3.36 -3.08 36.38
N PRO A 286 -4.22 -2.91 35.36
CA PRO A 286 -3.77 -2.47 34.04
C PRO A 286 -3.15 -1.08 34.17
N SER A 287 -1.83 -1.02 34.21
CA SER A 287 -1.08 0.21 34.27
C SER A 287 -0.73 0.60 32.83
N THR A 288 -0.97 1.84 32.45
CA THR A 288 -0.57 2.29 31.11
C THR A 288 0.95 2.46 31.01
N GLN A 289 1.69 2.44 32.12
CA GLN A 289 3.15 2.55 32.11
C GLN A 289 3.82 1.37 31.42
N GLU A 290 3.30 0.16 31.59
CA GLU A 290 3.82 -1.03 30.90
C GLU A 290 3.49 -1.00 29.41
N ASP A 291 2.27 -0.58 29.04
CA ASP A 291 1.85 -0.43 27.65
C ASP A 291 2.63 0.70 26.94
N GLU A 292 2.87 1.83 27.63
CA GLU A 292 3.67 2.96 27.15
C GLU A 292 5.14 2.60 26.99
N ALA A 293 5.71 1.80 27.91
CA ALA A 293 7.08 1.31 27.79
C ALA A 293 7.25 0.34 26.60
N GLN A 294 6.19 -0.37 26.24
CA GLN A 294 6.14 -1.27 25.09
C GLN A 294 5.63 -0.59 23.82
N ASN A 295 5.32 0.70 23.87
CA ASN A 295 4.74 1.43 22.75
C ASN A 295 5.58 1.27 21.49
N ASP A 296 4.97 0.69 20.48
CA ASP A 296 5.42 0.70 19.11
C ASP A 296 4.53 1.69 18.34
N PRO A 297 5.04 2.91 18.04
CA PRO A 297 4.27 3.93 17.32
C PRO A 297 3.69 3.44 15.98
N ALA A 298 4.36 2.51 15.31
CA ALA A 298 3.86 1.93 14.06
C ALA A 298 2.68 1.00 14.33
N ARG A 299 2.76 0.19 15.40
CA ARG A 299 1.65 -0.66 15.81
C ARG A 299 0.47 0.15 16.34
N ALA A 300 0.74 1.19 17.11
CA ALA A 300 -0.25 2.15 17.58
C ALA A 300 -1.01 2.80 16.42
N GLY A 301 -0.30 3.22 15.36
CA GLY A 301 -0.91 3.70 14.12
C GLY A 301 -1.77 2.65 13.43
N ALA A 302 -1.25 1.43 13.22
CA ALA A 302 -1.99 0.35 12.57
C ALA A 302 -3.28 -0.03 13.32
N LEU A 303 -3.21 -0.14 14.65
CA LEU A 303 -4.37 -0.43 15.48
C LEU A 303 -5.36 0.75 15.53
N THR A 304 -4.89 1.99 15.40
CA THR A 304 -5.77 3.17 15.26
C THR A 304 -6.58 3.11 13.97
N PHE A 305 -5.97 2.70 12.84
CA PHE A 305 -6.71 2.47 11.60
C PHE A 305 -7.63 1.26 11.67
N GLN A 306 -7.21 0.18 12.34
CA GLN A 306 -8.06 -0.98 12.57
C GLN A 306 -9.30 -0.61 13.38
N LEU A 307 -9.14 0.26 14.39
CA LEU A 307 -10.19 0.84 15.22
C LEU A 307 -11.18 1.69 14.42
N MET A 308 -10.76 2.31 13.31
CA MET A 308 -11.65 3.15 12.52
C MET A 308 -12.80 2.36 11.89
N GLY A 309 -13.91 3.07 11.69
CA GLY A 309 -15.12 2.54 11.09
C GLY A 309 -16.25 2.33 12.10
N GLN A 310 -17.23 1.54 11.68
CA GLN A 310 -18.43 1.26 12.46
C GLN A 310 -18.30 -0.07 13.20
N TRP A 311 -18.79 -0.07 14.43
CA TRP A 311 -18.74 -1.19 15.35
C TRP A 311 -20.10 -1.33 16.02
N ALA A 312 -20.60 -2.55 16.09
CA ALA A 312 -21.81 -2.90 16.83
C ALA A 312 -21.41 -3.63 18.12
N GLY A 313 -22.14 -3.41 19.21
CA GLY A 313 -21.90 -4.12 20.45
C GLY A 313 -22.06 -5.64 20.26
N ASP A 314 -21.10 -6.38 20.78
CA ASP A 314 -21.07 -7.83 20.72
C ASP A 314 -21.34 -8.42 22.11
N THR A 315 -22.25 -9.39 22.17
CA THR A 315 -22.64 -10.06 23.41
C THR A 315 -22.18 -11.51 23.46
N ALA A 316 -21.70 -12.06 22.34
CA ALA A 316 -21.24 -13.44 22.26
C ALA A 316 -20.08 -13.76 23.22
N PRO A 317 -19.10 -12.85 23.46
CA PRO A 317 -18.03 -13.10 24.44
C PRO A 317 -18.55 -13.21 25.88
N LEU A 318 -19.55 -12.41 26.24
CA LEU A 318 -20.11 -12.40 27.60
C LEU A 318 -20.95 -13.64 27.88
N GLU A 319 -21.71 -14.12 26.89
CA GLU A 319 -22.50 -15.34 27.02
C GLU A 319 -21.62 -16.60 27.18
N GLN A 320 -20.31 -16.49 26.97
CA GLN A 320 -19.33 -17.55 27.19
C GLN A 320 -18.58 -17.42 28.53
N ASP A 321 -18.74 -16.32 29.27
CA ASP A 321 -18.07 -16.08 30.54
C ASP A 321 -18.76 -16.85 31.70
N PRO A 322 -18.05 -17.76 32.40
CA PRO A 322 -18.60 -18.50 33.52
C PRO A 322 -19.12 -17.64 34.68
N GLU A 323 -18.55 -16.46 34.93
CA GLU A 323 -19.05 -15.55 35.96
C GLU A 323 -20.34 -14.86 35.52
N PHE A 324 -20.41 -14.46 34.26
CA PHE A 324 -21.62 -13.89 33.66
C PHE A 324 -22.78 -14.89 33.69
N MET A 325 -22.53 -16.17 33.42
CA MET A 325 -23.53 -17.22 33.52
C MET A 325 -24.05 -17.42 34.96
N LYS A 326 -23.17 -17.36 35.96
CA LYS A 326 -23.58 -17.39 37.38
C LYS A 326 -24.43 -16.17 37.76
N GLN A 327 -24.06 -14.98 37.27
CA GLN A 327 -24.84 -13.76 37.51
C GLN A 327 -26.20 -13.78 36.80
N LYS A 328 -26.27 -14.39 35.61
CA LYS A 328 -27.52 -14.57 34.84
C LYS A 328 -28.51 -15.46 35.59
N GLU A 329 -28.03 -16.47 36.30
CA GLU A 329 -28.86 -17.32 37.16
C GLU A 329 -29.29 -16.60 38.44
N ALA A 330 -28.42 -15.78 39.03
CA ALA A 330 -28.67 -15.07 40.28
C ALA A 330 -29.54 -13.82 40.15
N ALA A 331 -29.44 -13.09 39.02
CA ALA A 331 -30.12 -11.82 38.76
C ALA A 331 -30.48 -11.65 37.26
N PRO A 332 -31.41 -12.47 36.73
CA PRO A 332 -31.69 -12.55 35.30
C PRO A 332 -32.16 -11.23 34.68
N GLU A 333 -32.98 -10.44 35.39
CA GLU A 333 -33.48 -9.15 34.89
C GLU A 333 -32.36 -8.11 34.74
N MET A 334 -31.43 -8.06 35.69
CA MET A 334 -30.29 -7.13 35.64
C MET A 334 -29.33 -7.50 34.50
N VAL A 335 -29.07 -8.80 34.31
CA VAL A 335 -28.23 -9.28 33.21
C VAL A 335 -28.89 -9.01 31.86
N GLN A 336 -30.20 -9.23 31.73
CA GLN A 336 -30.92 -8.93 30.49
C GLN A 336 -30.84 -7.45 30.12
N GLN A 337 -30.96 -6.54 31.10
CA GLN A 337 -30.79 -5.10 30.87
C GLN A 337 -29.39 -4.76 30.32
N VAL A 338 -28.34 -5.41 30.83
CA VAL A 338 -26.96 -5.21 30.35
C VAL A 338 -26.79 -5.75 28.92
N VAL A 339 -27.36 -6.91 28.60
CA VAL A 339 -27.34 -7.49 27.24
C VAL A 339 -28.06 -6.61 26.24
N ASP A 340 -29.26 -6.13 26.58
CA ASP A 340 -30.06 -5.27 25.71
C ASP A 340 -29.35 -3.92 25.47
N LEU A 341 -28.70 -3.38 26.51
CA LEU A 341 -27.87 -2.19 26.40
C LEU A 341 -26.75 -2.39 25.37
N MET A 342 -25.95 -3.45 25.48
CA MET A 342 -24.83 -3.70 24.55
C MET A 342 -25.28 -3.97 23.13
N LYS A 343 -26.37 -4.73 22.91
CA LYS A 343 -26.92 -4.93 21.56
C LYS A 343 -27.36 -3.62 20.90
N GLY A 344 -27.79 -2.65 21.71
CA GLY A 344 -28.16 -1.31 21.25
C GLY A 344 -26.98 -0.35 21.07
N MET A 345 -25.74 -0.76 21.36
CA MET A 345 -24.56 0.09 21.22
C MET A 345 -24.00 0.06 19.80
N LYS A 346 -23.73 1.24 19.26
CA LYS A 346 -22.93 1.43 18.07
C LYS A 346 -21.80 2.41 18.37
N MET A 347 -20.60 2.07 17.94
CA MET A 347 -19.44 2.94 18.00
C MET A 347 -19.02 3.29 16.58
N SER A 348 -18.81 4.56 16.33
CA SER A 348 -18.24 5.07 15.08
C SER A 348 -16.96 5.80 15.41
N VAL A 349 -15.85 5.33 14.85
CA VAL A 349 -14.53 5.94 15.09
C VAL A 349 -14.06 6.60 13.81
N THR A 350 -13.84 7.92 13.87
CA THR A 350 -13.28 8.73 12.80
C THR A 350 -12.08 9.52 13.33
N LEU A 351 -11.42 10.29 12.44
CA LEU A 351 -10.32 11.19 12.84
C LEU A 351 -10.81 12.37 13.68
N ASP A 352 -12.08 12.75 13.55
CA ASP A 352 -12.69 13.83 14.35
C ASP A 352 -13.03 13.38 15.78
N GLY A 353 -12.89 12.08 16.07
CA GLY A 353 -13.13 11.49 17.38
C GLY A 353 -14.07 10.29 17.35
N ILE A 354 -14.42 9.81 18.54
CA ILE A 354 -15.31 8.67 18.74
C ILE A 354 -16.73 9.16 18.98
N THR A 355 -17.67 8.61 18.23
CA THR A 355 -19.10 8.78 18.49
C THR A 355 -19.68 7.46 18.98
N MET A 356 -20.47 7.53 20.05
CA MET A 356 -21.25 6.41 20.58
C MET A 356 -22.74 6.67 20.35
N GLU A 357 -23.48 5.69 19.85
CA GLU A 357 -24.94 5.67 19.82
C GLU A 357 -25.40 4.55 20.74
N VAL A 358 -26.27 4.86 21.71
CA VAL A 358 -26.84 3.88 22.63
C VAL A 358 -28.34 4.02 22.58
N MET A 359 -29.05 2.98 22.13
CA MET A 359 -30.51 2.97 22.06
C MET A 359 -31.11 4.17 21.27
N GLY A 360 -30.39 4.63 20.23
CA GLY A 360 -30.80 5.74 19.37
C GLY A 360 -30.38 7.13 19.85
N GLU A 361 -29.80 7.26 21.05
CA GLU A 361 -29.19 8.50 21.53
C GLU A 361 -27.71 8.56 21.16
N LYS A 362 -27.30 9.61 20.45
CA LYS A 362 -25.94 9.81 19.95
C LYS A 362 -25.14 10.76 20.85
N ALA A 363 -23.93 10.37 21.22
CA ALA A 363 -22.98 11.12 22.03
C ALA A 363 -21.62 11.20 21.30
N GLY A 364 -20.98 12.37 21.33
CA GLY A 364 -19.73 12.66 20.61
C GLY A 364 -19.92 13.59 19.40
N PRO A 365 -18.89 13.80 18.56
CA PRO A 365 -17.58 13.15 18.61
C PRO A 365 -16.74 13.60 19.81
N PHE A 366 -16.10 12.65 20.46
CA PHE A 366 -15.12 12.89 21.52
C PHE A 366 -13.73 12.73 20.92
N ALA A 367 -12.96 13.81 20.91
CA ALA A 367 -11.56 13.75 20.49
C ALA A 367 -10.77 12.81 21.42
N TYR A 368 -9.78 12.14 20.85
CA TYR A 368 -8.87 11.27 21.57
C TYR A 368 -7.49 11.33 20.94
N HIS A 369 -6.49 11.02 21.73
CA HIS A 369 -5.15 10.76 21.24
C HIS A 369 -4.69 9.37 21.62
N VAL A 370 -3.74 8.86 20.85
CA VAL A 370 -3.12 7.56 21.09
C VAL A 370 -1.99 7.75 22.10
N VAL A 371 -2.06 7.01 23.19
CA VAL A 371 -1.04 6.99 24.25
C VAL A 371 0.02 5.95 23.93
N ALA A 372 -0.40 4.75 23.53
CA ALA A 372 0.49 3.65 23.20
C ALA A 372 -0.19 2.63 22.27
N GLY A 373 0.59 1.81 21.57
CA GLY A 373 0.08 0.59 20.97
C GLY A 373 1.17 -0.44 20.75
N HIS A 374 0.87 -1.69 21.03
CA HIS A 374 1.78 -2.83 20.90
C HIS A 374 0.97 -4.12 20.81
N ASP A 375 1.51 -5.16 20.19
CA ASP A 375 0.81 -6.44 19.97
C ASP A 375 -0.62 -6.20 19.46
N ASP A 376 -1.66 -6.71 20.08
CA ASP A 376 -3.04 -6.42 19.69
C ASP A 376 -3.73 -5.37 20.58
N THR A 377 -2.95 -4.52 21.24
CA THR A 377 -3.41 -3.55 22.23
C THR A 377 -3.15 -2.11 21.80
N LEU A 378 -4.20 -1.29 21.83
CA LEU A 378 -4.13 0.15 21.61
C LEU A 378 -4.61 0.87 22.88
N VAL A 379 -3.86 1.83 23.36
CA VAL A 379 -4.22 2.68 24.50
C VAL A 379 -4.53 4.07 23.97
N ILE A 380 -5.73 4.56 24.26
CA ILE A 380 -6.16 5.91 23.91
C ILE A 380 -6.56 6.69 25.16
N GLU A 381 -6.42 8.01 25.10
CA GLU A 381 -6.90 8.93 26.13
C GLU A 381 -7.88 9.92 25.51
N MET A 382 -9.00 10.16 26.18
CA MET A 382 -10.02 11.09 25.71
C MET A 382 -9.61 12.54 25.98
N ASP A 383 -9.63 13.38 24.95
CA ASP A 383 -9.23 14.79 25.04
C ASP A 383 -10.37 15.72 25.49
N GLY A 384 -11.62 15.25 25.41
CA GLY A 384 -12.79 16.07 25.70
C GLY A 384 -14.06 15.28 26.01
N GLY A 385 -15.12 16.00 26.38
CA GLY A 385 -16.40 15.42 26.76
C GLY A 385 -16.45 14.90 28.19
N PRO A 386 -17.52 14.16 28.56
CA PRO A 386 -17.76 13.71 29.94
C PRO A 386 -16.72 12.70 30.45
N LYS A 387 -15.85 12.19 29.57
CA LYS A 387 -14.78 11.24 29.88
C LYS A 387 -13.37 11.81 29.61
N GLN A 388 -13.20 13.13 29.55
CA GLN A 388 -11.88 13.74 29.37
C GLN A 388 -10.85 13.22 30.39
N GLY A 389 -9.67 12.84 29.92
CA GLY A 389 -8.58 12.27 30.73
C GLY A 389 -8.76 10.78 31.08
N VAL A 390 -9.88 10.16 30.70
CA VAL A 390 -10.07 8.71 30.86
C VAL A 390 -9.25 7.98 29.79
N ARG A 391 -8.45 7.01 30.25
CA ARG A 391 -7.70 6.11 29.38
C ARG A 391 -8.46 4.81 29.16
N SER A 392 -8.43 4.32 27.94
CA SER A 392 -9.04 3.07 27.54
C SER A 392 -8.03 2.20 26.82
N ARG A 393 -7.98 0.92 27.21
CA ARG A 393 -7.25 -0.13 26.51
C ARG A 393 -8.20 -0.80 25.53
N ILE A 394 -7.79 -0.91 24.28
CA ILE A 394 -8.54 -1.52 23.18
C ILE A 394 -7.75 -2.73 22.72
N VAL A 395 -8.29 -3.91 22.94
CA VAL A 395 -7.66 -5.19 22.61
C VAL A 395 -8.37 -5.79 21.40
N PHE A 396 -7.63 -6.03 20.33
CA PHE A 396 -8.16 -6.64 19.11
C PHE A 396 -7.99 -8.15 19.18
N SER A 397 -9.07 -8.90 19.08
CA SER A 397 -8.97 -10.36 18.94
C SER A 397 -8.71 -10.74 17.48
N ASP A 398 -9.27 -9.96 16.54
CA ASP A 398 -9.03 -10.05 15.10
C ASP A 398 -9.46 -8.71 14.41
N PRO A 399 -9.36 -8.57 13.08
CA PRO A 399 -9.76 -7.34 12.37
C PRO A 399 -11.23 -6.91 12.51
N LYS A 400 -12.10 -7.81 12.98
CA LYS A 400 -13.54 -7.62 13.12
C LYS A 400 -14.01 -7.63 14.57
N HIS A 401 -13.20 -8.00 15.56
CA HIS A 401 -13.61 -8.05 16.97
C HIS A 401 -12.62 -7.31 17.87
N LEU A 402 -13.15 -6.46 18.74
CA LEU A 402 -12.36 -5.75 19.74
C LEU A 402 -13.05 -5.72 21.10
N GLN A 403 -12.23 -5.52 22.13
CA GLN A 403 -12.63 -5.31 23.51
C GLN A 403 -12.11 -3.94 23.98
N VAL A 404 -12.99 -3.10 24.51
CA VAL A 404 -12.65 -1.81 25.12
C VAL A 404 -12.72 -1.95 26.64
N ILE A 405 -11.63 -1.63 27.33
CA ILE A 405 -11.48 -1.73 28.78
C ILE A 405 -11.10 -0.34 29.30
N GLU A 406 -11.98 0.27 30.09
CA GLU A 406 -11.64 1.53 30.77
C GLU A 406 -10.64 1.27 31.89
N VAL A 407 -9.54 2.03 31.91
CA VAL A 407 -8.49 1.91 32.91
C VAL A 407 -8.91 2.67 34.17
N THR A 408 -9.93 2.13 34.86
CA THR A 408 -10.46 2.63 36.14
C THR A 408 -10.52 1.51 37.19
N PRO A 409 -10.59 1.82 38.49
CA PRO A 409 -10.69 0.80 39.54
C PRO A 409 -11.91 -0.13 39.42
N GLU A 410 -12.93 0.30 38.67
CA GLU A 410 -14.20 -0.41 38.43
C GLU A 410 -14.26 -1.04 37.02
N GLY A 411 -13.13 -1.05 36.30
CA GLY A 411 -12.96 -1.30 34.87
C GLY A 411 -14.02 -2.19 34.22
N LYS A 412 -14.89 -1.58 33.42
CA LYS A 412 -15.92 -2.28 32.64
C LYS A 412 -15.37 -2.59 31.26
N ALA A 413 -15.38 -3.87 30.90
CA ALA A 413 -15.08 -4.32 29.54
C ALA A 413 -16.34 -4.27 28.68
N MET A 414 -16.21 -3.74 27.47
CA MET A 414 -17.24 -3.74 26.43
C MET A 414 -16.69 -4.42 25.19
N PHE A 415 -17.50 -5.22 24.51
CA PHE A 415 -17.09 -5.95 23.32
C PHE A 415 -17.80 -5.41 22.10
N PHE A 416 -17.09 -5.35 20.98
CA PHE A 416 -17.62 -4.85 19.72
C PHE A 416 -17.18 -5.71 18.54
N GLN A 417 -18.03 -5.78 17.53
CA GLN A 417 -17.74 -6.42 16.26
C GLN A 417 -18.04 -5.47 15.07
N LYS A 418 -17.30 -5.62 13.97
CA LYS A 418 -17.65 -4.93 12.71
C LYS A 418 -18.93 -5.55 12.12
N PRO A 419 -19.90 -4.72 11.69
CA PRO A 419 -21.17 -5.20 11.13
C PRO A 419 -21.03 -5.94 9.80
#